data_AF-A0A7V3GUC4-F1
#
_entry.id   AF-A0A7V3GUC4-F1
#
_cell.length_a   1.000
_cell.length_b   1.000
_cell.length_c   1.000
_cell.angle_alpha   90.00
_cell.angle_beta   90.00
_cell.angle_gamma   90.00
#
_symmetry.space_group_name_H-M   'P 1'
#
loop_
_entity.id
_entity.type
_entity.pdbx_description
1 polymer ?
#
loop_
_entity_poly.entity_id
_entity_poly.type
_entity_poly.pdbx_seq_one_letter_code
_entity_poly.pdbx_strand_id
1 'polypeptide(L)'
;MTRPDDLFVDASAYHPPGKWEARAGNLLVLVVAGLLLLGGWMFKDWMQDQFRYLALAEGEIAIPYPPAWALQSDPTVDFRVVDPTGPGLFPAREEVRILALPEMPQPDAWTLQRVAALDDYVELSHKTLALGDGRPAALLEYAYAVKPPPDQGASLVAVHAVDLAFPARYEGEEKLVVVTL
;
A
#
# COMPACT_ATOMS: atom_id res chain seq x y z
N MET A 1 -41.67 -33.39 5.25
CA MET A 1 -42.58 -33.07 4.13
C MET A 1 -43.28 -31.77 4.46
N THR A 2 -42.75 -30.64 4.01
CA THR A 2 -43.39 -29.31 4.05
C THR A 2 -44.44 -29.24 2.95
N ARG A 3 -45.63 -28.71 3.27
CA ARG A 3 -46.74 -28.64 2.31
C ARG A 3 -46.47 -27.54 1.27
N PRO A 4 -46.73 -27.78 -0.03
CA PRO A 4 -46.53 -26.78 -1.09
C PRO A 4 -47.40 -25.52 -0.93
N ASP A 5 -48.41 -25.54 -0.06
CA ASP A 5 -49.29 -24.40 0.19
C ASP A 5 -48.70 -23.37 1.16
N ASP A 6 -47.64 -23.71 1.91
CA ASP A 6 -46.95 -22.77 2.82
C ASP A 6 -45.98 -21.82 2.09
N LEU A 7 -45.88 -21.93 0.75
CA LEU A 7 -44.99 -21.14 -0.09
C LEU A 7 -45.71 -20.02 -0.87
N PHE A 8 -47.04 -19.91 -0.74
CA PHE A 8 -47.81 -18.85 -1.35
C PHE A 8 -47.98 -17.71 -0.34
N VAL A 9 -47.22 -16.63 -0.56
CA VAL A 9 -47.47 -15.34 0.10
C VAL A 9 -48.91 -14.93 -0.22
N ASP A 10 -49.73 -14.74 0.80
CA ASP A 10 -51.12 -14.31 0.66
C ASP A 10 -51.17 -12.97 -0.06
N ALA A 11 -51.50 -12.99 -1.35
CA ALA A 11 -51.57 -11.80 -2.19
C ALA A 11 -52.62 -10.80 -1.70
N SER A 12 -53.56 -11.23 -0.85
CA SER A 12 -54.57 -10.37 -0.24
C SER A 12 -54.05 -9.58 0.98
N ALA A 13 -52.92 -10.02 1.56
CA ALA A 13 -52.22 -9.31 2.64
C ALA A 13 -51.30 -8.19 2.11
N TYR A 14 -51.08 -8.10 0.79
CA TYR A 14 -50.33 -7.00 0.18
C TYR A 14 -51.21 -5.77 0.06
N HIS A 15 -51.03 -4.83 0.98
CA HIS A 15 -51.59 -3.49 0.83
C HIS A 15 -50.55 -2.58 0.16
N PRO A 16 -50.85 -2.02 -1.03
CA PRO A 16 -49.94 -1.05 -1.64
C PRO A 16 -49.77 0.13 -0.68
N PRO A 17 -48.53 0.62 -0.48
CA PRO A 17 -48.26 1.65 0.51
C PRO A 17 -49.11 2.88 0.24
N GLY A 18 -49.65 3.47 1.30
CA GLY A 18 -50.38 4.73 1.20
C GLY A 18 -49.48 5.82 0.62
N LYS A 19 -50.07 6.86 0.01
CA LYS A 19 -49.30 7.99 -0.57
C LYS A 19 -48.33 8.63 0.44
N TRP A 20 -48.66 8.58 1.73
CA TRP A 20 -47.80 9.06 2.81
C TRP A 20 -46.63 8.11 3.12
N GLU A 21 -46.89 6.80 3.20
CA GLU A 21 -45.87 5.77 3.43
C GLU A 21 -44.87 5.72 2.27
N ALA A 22 -45.36 5.85 1.03
CA ALA A 22 -44.51 5.95 -0.15
C ALA A 22 -43.62 7.21 -0.12
N ARG A 23 -44.14 8.36 0.34
CA ARG A 23 -43.36 9.61 0.49
C ARG A 23 -42.33 9.50 1.60
N ALA A 24 -42.70 8.91 2.74
CA ALA A 24 -41.79 8.68 3.87
C ALA A 24 -40.67 7.69 3.49
N GLY A 25 -41.01 6.61 2.78
CA GLY A 25 -40.03 5.65 2.24
C GLY A 25 -39.09 6.29 1.24
N ASN A 26 -39.62 7.08 0.29
CA ASN A 26 -38.79 7.80 -0.67
C ASN A 26 -37.86 8.82 0.01
N LEU A 27 -38.35 9.54 1.02
CA LEU A 27 -37.53 10.46 1.80
C LEU A 27 -36.42 9.72 2.56
N LEU A 28 -36.73 8.60 3.19
CA LEU A 28 -35.74 7.77 3.89
C LEU A 28 -34.65 7.30 2.93
N VAL A 29 -35.02 6.81 1.75
CA VAL A 29 -34.07 6.39 0.71
C VAL A 29 -33.18 7.56 0.29
N LEU A 30 -33.75 8.75 0.06
CA LEU A 30 -32.99 9.94 -0.30
C LEU A 30 -32.03 10.37 0.83
N VAL A 31 -32.46 10.30 2.08
CA VAL A 31 -31.63 10.62 3.25
C VAL A 31 -30.47 9.63 3.37
N VAL A 32 -30.73 8.33 3.27
CA VAL A 32 -29.69 7.28 3.32
C VAL A 32 -28.72 7.43 2.15
N ALA A 33 -29.22 7.64 0.94
CA ALA A 33 -28.38 7.89 -0.24
C ALA A 33 -27.52 9.14 -0.05
N GLY A 34 -28.10 10.23 0.48
CA GLY A 34 -27.37 11.46 0.80
C GLY A 34 -26.26 11.24 1.84
N LEU A 35 -26.55 10.50 2.91
CA LEU A 35 -25.56 10.17 3.95
C LEU A 35 -24.43 9.28 3.39
N LEU A 36 -24.75 8.31 2.53
CA LEU A 36 -23.74 7.46 1.89
C LEU A 36 -22.85 8.25 0.94
N LEU A 37 -23.42 9.17 0.16
CA LEU A 37 -22.67 10.04 -0.74
C LEU A 37 -21.76 11.00 0.03
N LEU A 38 -22.29 11.68 1.05
CA LEU A 38 -21.51 12.58 1.90
C LEU A 38 -20.43 11.83 2.67
N GLY A 39 -20.77 10.70 3.29
CA GLY A 39 -19.83 9.85 4.01
C GLY A 39 -18.74 9.32 3.10
N GLY A 40 -19.09 8.85 1.89
CA GLY A 40 -18.13 8.40 0.89
C GLY A 40 -17.20 9.53 0.42
N TRP A 41 -17.72 10.74 0.25
CA TRP A 41 -16.91 11.91 -0.12
C TRP A 41 -15.94 12.33 0.99
N MET A 42 -16.42 12.45 2.24
CA MET A 42 -15.55 12.76 3.37
C MET A 42 -14.49 11.68 3.61
N PHE A 43 -14.84 10.40 3.43
CA PHE A 43 -13.90 9.30 3.52
C PHE A 43 -12.82 9.37 2.43
N LYS A 44 -13.19 9.72 1.20
CA LYS A 44 -12.25 9.93 0.10
C LYS A 44 -11.27 11.05 0.44
N ASP A 45 -11.77 12.22 0.84
CA ASP A 45 -10.92 13.38 1.15
C ASP A 45 -9.99 13.07 2.33
N TRP A 46 -10.50 12.43 3.37
CA TRP A 46 -9.68 11.97 4.49
C TRP A 46 -8.57 11.02 4.05
N MET A 47 -8.88 10.00 3.22
CA MET A 47 -7.89 9.07 2.69
C MET A 47 -6.85 9.77 1.80
N GLN A 48 -7.25 10.76 1.00
CA GLN A 48 -6.34 11.54 0.17
C GLN A 48 -5.39 12.41 1.01
N ASP A 49 -5.84 12.89 2.17
CA ASP A 49 -4.99 13.65 3.10
C ASP A 49 -4.02 12.75 3.88
N GLN A 50 -4.32 11.45 4.02
CA GLN A 50 -3.46 10.51 4.77
C GLN A 50 -2.25 10.00 3.98
N PHE A 51 -2.23 10.14 2.65
CA PHE A 51 -1.16 9.59 1.82
C PHE A 51 -0.77 10.56 0.71
N ARG A 52 0.53 10.74 0.53
CA ARG A 52 1.08 11.29 -0.70
C ARG A 52 1.43 10.14 -1.62
N TYR A 53 1.39 10.38 -2.91
CA TYR A 53 1.63 9.34 -3.90
C TYR A 53 2.85 9.70 -4.72
N LEU A 54 3.75 8.74 -4.89
CA LEU A 54 4.86 8.81 -5.81
C LEU A 54 4.50 7.99 -7.05
N ALA A 55 4.15 8.68 -8.13
CA ALA A 55 3.88 8.02 -9.40
C ALA A 55 5.21 7.65 -10.06
N LEU A 56 5.39 6.37 -10.38
CA LEU A 56 6.58 5.91 -11.10
C LEU A 56 6.57 6.45 -12.55
N ALA A 57 5.43 6.44 -13.22
CA ALA A 57 5.19 7.13 -14.49
C ALA A 57 3.70 7.43 -14.65
N GLU A 58 3.32 8.14 -15.72
CA GLU A 58 1.91 8.42 -16.02
C GLU A 58 1.14 7.11 -16.29
N GLY A 59 0.15 6.81 -15.45
CA GLY A 59 -0.65 5.58 -15.53
C GLY A 59 -0.06 4.34 -14.83
N GLU A 60 1.09 4.48 -14.16
CA GLU A 60 1.78 3.39 -13.45
C GLU A 60 1.47 3.34 -11.95
N ILE A 61 2.00 2.33 -11.25
CA ILE A 61 1.85 2.17 -9.79
C ILE A 61 2.27 3.45 -9.08
N ALA A 62 1.37 3.94 -8.23
CA ALA A 62 1.64 5.01 -7.30
C ALA A 62 2.03 4.41 -5.95
N ILE A 63 3.20 4.78 -5.44
CA ILE A 63 3.71 4.32 -4.15
C ILE A 63 3.25 5.33 -3.07
N PRO A 64 2.38 4.92 -2.12
CA PRO A 64 1.88 5.82 -1.09
C PRO A 64 2.92 5.99 0.03
N TYR A 65 3.17 7.23 0.44
CA TYR A 65 4.01 7.55 1.60
C TYR A 65 3.29 8.54 2.55
N PRO A 66 3.62 8.55 3.85
CA PRO A 66 2.98 9.43 4.81
C PRO A 66 3.20 10.92 4.51
N PRO A 67 2.20 11.80 4.73
CA PRO A 67 2.28 13.23 4.39
C PRO A 67 3.29 14.01 5.24
N ALA A 68 3.64 13.49 6.42
CA ALA A 68 4.64 14.07 7.31
C ALA A 68 6.08 13.81 6.84
N TRP A 69 6.28 12.86 5.92
CA TRP A 69 7.60 12.51 5.42
C TRP A 69 8.05 13.50 4.34
N ALA A 70 9.34 13.81 4.35
CA ALA A 70 9.95 14.76 3.44
C ALA A 70 10.70 14.02 2.34
N LEU A 71 10.54 14.50 1.09
CA LEU A 71 11.37 14.06 -0.03
C LEU A 71 12.82 14.50 0.21
N GLN A 72 13.74 13.56 0.06
CA GLN A 72 15.18 13.79 0.17
C GLN A 72 15.86 13.34 -1.11
N SER A 73 16.68 14.22 -1.71
CA SER A 73 17.49 13.84 -2.85
C SER A 73 18.69 13.00 -2.42
N ASP A 74 18.88 11.85 -3.05
CA ASP A 74 20.06 11.01 -2.90
C ASP A 74 20.46 10.47 -4.29
N PRO A 75 21.73 10.59 -4.70
CA PRO A 75 22.17 10.18 -6.04
C PRO A 75 22.19 8.66 -6.28
N THR A 76 21.99 7.85 -5.23
CA THR A 76 22.07 6.38 -5.28
C THR A 76 20.71 5.70 -5.41
N VAL A 77 19.62 6.45 -5.33
CA VAL A 77 18.22 5.98 -5.42
C VAL A 77 17.43 6.95 -6.30
N ASP A 78 16.39 6.44 -6.96
CA ASP A 78 15.53 7.27 -7.80
C ASP A 78 14.64 8.17 -6.93
N PHE A 79 14.15 7.61 -5.82
CA PHE A 79 13.36 8.37 -4.85
C PHE A 79 13.69 7.96 -3.42
N ARG A 80 13.72 8.96 -2.52
CA ARG A 80 13.75 8.75 -1.08
C ARG A 80 12.82 9.71 -0.38
N VAL A 81 12.05 9.18 0.56
CA VAL A 81 11.30 9.96 1.55
C VAL A 81 11.73 9.53 2.95
N VAL A 82 11.79 10.47 3.88
CA VAL A 82 12.28 10.24 5.25
C VAL A 82 11.32 10.87 6.24
N ASP A 83 11.12 10.24 7.39
CA ASP A 83 10.47 10.84 8.54
C ASP A 83 11.44 11.79 9.27
N PRO A 84 11.28 13.12 9.14
CA PRO A 84 12.17 14.05 9.83
C PRO A 84 11.85 14.17 11.33
N THR A 85 10.71 13.65 11.78
CA THR A 85 10.19 13.78 13.15
C THR A 85 10.37 12.52 14.00
N GLY A 86 10.82 11.43 13.38
CA GLY A 86 11.02 10.15 14.05
C GLY A 86 12.04 10.26 15.20
N PRO A 87 11.81 9.59 16.35
CA PRO A 87 12.69 9.66 17.51
C PRO A 87 13.99 8.82 17.35
N GLY A 88 14.14 8.10 16.23
CA GLY A 88 15.24 7.18 15.99
C GLY A 88 16.52 7.87 15.49
N LEU A 89 17.68 7.33 15.90
CA LEU A 89 19.00 7.72 15.37
C LEU A 89 19.12 7.44 13.86
N PHE A 90 18.43 6.41 13.41
CA PHE A 90 18.19 6.12 12.00
C PHE A 90 16.74 6.48 11.70
N PRO A 91 16.48 7.57 10.97
CA PRO A 91 15.11 7.98 10.67
C PRO A 91 14.46 6.94 9.75
N ALA A 92 13.18 6.64 10.01
CA ALA A 92 12.39 5.80 9.12
C ALA A 92 12.38 6.42 7.72
N ARG A 93 12.56 5.59 6.70
CA ARG A 93 12.66 6.06 5.32
C ARG A 93 12.09 5.03 4.37
N GLU A 94 11.65 5.51 3.23
CA GLU A 94 11.25 4.68 2.10
C GLU A 94 12.11 5.08 0.91
N GLU A 95 12.72 4.09 0.29
CA GLU A 95 13.58 4.23 -0.87
C GLU A 95 13.00 3.46 -2.05
N VAL A 96 12.99 4.09 -3.22
CA VAL A 96 12.56 3.46 -4.47
C VAL A 96 13.74 3.43 -5.43
N ARG A 97 14.00 2.24 -5.96
CA ARG A 97 15.02 1.99 -6.98
C ARG A 97 14.37 1.41 -8.24
N ILE A 98 14.74 1.93 -9.39
CA ILE A 98 14.28 1.50 -10.71
C ILE A 98 15.49 0.93 -11.44
N LEU A 99 15.50 -0.38 -11.60
CA LEU A 99 16.63 -1.13 -12.12
C LEU A 99 16.27 -1.74 -13.47
N ALA A 100 17.25 -1.81 -14.38
CA ALA A 100 17.08 -2.59 -15.60
C ALA A 100 16.75 -4.04 -15.23
N LEU A 101 15.72 -4.62 -15.84
CA LEU A 101 15.41 -6.04 -15.68
C LEU A 101 16.53 -6.83 -16.39
N PRO A 102 17.32 -7.69 -15.70
CA PRO A 102 18.21 -8.57 -16.43
C PRO A 102 17.40 -9.59 -17.25
N GLU A 103 18.03 -10.17 -18.28
CA GLU A 103 17.40 -11.09 -19.25
C GLU A 103 16.64 -12.28 -18.61
N MET A 104 16.92 -12.58 -17.34
CA MET A 104 15.93 -13.00 -16.33
C MET A 104 16.39 -12.54 -14.94
N PRO A 105 15.50 -12.07 -14.04
CA PRO A 105 15.53 -12.62 -12.68
C PRO A 105 14.15 -12.66 -12.01
N GLN A 106 13.95 -13.63 -11.13
CA GLN A 106 12.87 -13.51 -10.14
C GLN A 106 13.16 -12.28 -9.25
N PRO A 107 12.13 -11.53 -8.80
CA PRO A 107 12.34 -10.34 -7.97
C PRO A 107 13.23 -10.60 -6.73
N ASP A 108 13.27 -11.86 -6.26
CA ASP A 108 14.13 -12.35 -5.18
C ASP A 108 15.64 -12.19 -5.43
N ALA A 109 16.11 -12.29 -6.69
CA ALA A 109 17.55 -12.36 -6.97
C ALA A 109 18.28 -11.06 -6.62
N TRP A 110 17.64 -9.91 -6.87
CA TRP A 110 18.19 -8.63 -6.47
C TRP A 110 18.27 -8.51 -4.94
N THR A 111 17.21 -8.92 -4.26
CA THR A 111 17.13 -8.82 -2.80
C THR A 111 18.22 -9.67 -2.14
N LEU A 112 18.44 -10.88 -2.65
CA LEU A 112 19.53 -11.77 -2.19
C LEU A 112 20.92 -11.17 -2.43
N GLN A 113 21.13 -10.45 -3.54
CA GLN A 113 22.39 -9.77 -3.79
C GLN A 113 22.64 -8.63 -2.79
N ARG A 114 21.60 -7.86 -2.47
CA ARG A 114 21.69 -6.72 -1.56
C ARG A 114 22.02 -7.16 -0.13
N VAL A 115 21.34 -8.20 0.36
CA VAL A 115 21.55 -8.67 1.75
C VAL A 115 22.95 -9.24 1.98
N ALA A 116 23.60 -9.76 0.93
CA ALA A 116 24.98 -10.24 1.02
C ALA A 116 26.00 -9.11 1.33
N ALA A 117 25.62 -7.84 1.17
CA ALA A 117 26.45 -6.69 1.51
C ALA A 117 26.14 -6.10 2.90
N LEU A 118 25.20 -6.68 3.66
CA LEU A 118 24.78 -6.18 4.96
C LEU A 118 25.52 -6.90 6.10
N ASP A 119 26.07 -6.11 7.03
CA ASP A 119 26.71 -6.64 8.23
C ASP A 119 25.67 -7.19 9.22
N ASP A 120 25.97 -8.34 9.83
CA ASP A 120 25.13 -9.02 10.82
C ASP A 120 23.66 -9.22 10.35
N TYR A 121 23.49 -9.54 9.07
CA TYR A 121 22.18 -9.80 8.46
C TYR A 121 21.43 -10.96 9.14
N VAL A 122 20.14 -10.73 9.40
CA VAL A 122 19.18 -11.72 9.86
C VAL A 122 17.91 -11.63 9.02
N GLU A 123 17.57 -12.72 8.35
CA GLU A 123 16.27 -12.86 7.68
C GLU A 123 15.16 -13.07 8.72
N LEU A 124 14.07 -12.31 8.59
CA LEU A 124 12.89 -12.41 9.45
C LEU A 124 11.73 -13.07 8.69
N SER A 125 11.53 -12.70 7.43
CA SER A 125 10.49 -13.29 6.57
C SER A 125 10.84 -13.16 5.10
N HIS A 126 10.54 -14.18 4.30
CA HIS A 126 10.64 -14.14 2.84
C HIS A 126 9.38 -14.73 2.21
N LYS A 127 8.70 -13.95 1.36
CA LYS A 127 7.45 -14.36 0.71
C LYS A 127 7.39 -13.87 -0.74
N THR A 128 6.99 -14.75 -1.63
CA THR A 128 6.50 -14.36 -2.95
C THR A 128 5.00 -14.05 -2.85
N LEU A 129 4.57 -12.91 -3.36
CA LEU A 129 3.18 -12.46 -3.35
C LEU A 129 2.74 -12.01 -4.75
N ALA A 130 1.44 -11.90 -4.95
CA ALA A 130 0.86 -11.29 -6.14
C ALA A 130 0.35 -9.89 -5.78
N LEU A 131 0.70 -8.90 -6.59
CA LEU A 131 0.15 -7.56 -6.48
C LEU A 131 -1.36 -7.56 -6.85
N GLY A 132 -2.05 -6.45 -6.58
CA GLY A 132 -3.49 -6.33 -6.87
C GLY A 132 -3.88 -6.55 -8.33
N ASP A 133 -2.93 -6.46 -9.26
CA ASP A 133 -3.08 -6.73 -10.68
C ASP A 133 -2.54 -8.12 -11.12
N GLY A 134 -2.16 -8.96 -10.16
CA GLY A 134 -1.67 -10.33 -10.40
C GLY A 134 -0.18 -10.45 -10.72
N ARG A 135 0.58 -9.35 -10.82
CA ARG A 135 2.03 -9.41 -11.03
C ARG A 135 2.75 -10.06 -9.84
N PRO A 136 3.79 -10.88 -10.08
CA PRO A 136 4.58 -11.44 -9.00
C PRO A 136 5.43 -10.36 -8.34
N ALA A 137 5.55 -10.44 -7.02
CA ALA A 137 6.41 -9.60 -6.21
C ALA A 137 7.12 -10.44 -5.14
N ALA A 138 8.30 -10.02 -4.74
CA ALA A 138 9.06 -10.57 -3.64
C ALA A 138 9.04 -9.61 -2.46
N LEU A 139 8.68 -10.11 -1.29
CA LEU A 139 8.76 -9.39 -0.03
C LEU A 139 9.80 -10.07 0.86
N LEU A 140 10.84 -9.34 1.22
CA LEU A 140 11.83 -9.76 2.20
C LEU A 140 11.81 -8.80 3.38
N GLU A 141 11.65 -9.34 4.56
CA GLU A 141 11.76 -8.65 5.84
C GLU A 141 13.02 -9.14 6.55
N TYR A 142 13.87 -8.21 6.99
CA TYR A 142 15.18 -8.54 7.55
C TYR A 142 15.62 -7.48 8.56
N ALA A 143 16.67 -7.82 9.32
CA ALA A 143 17.40 -6.90 10.16
C ALA A 143 18.90 -6.95 9.85
N TYR A 144 19.61 -5.84 10.06
CA TYR A 144 21.06 -5.75 9.92
C TYR A 144 21.65 -4.73 10.90
N ALA A 145 22.95 -4.81 11.14
CA ALA A 145 23.64 -3.85 12.01
C ALA A 145 24.25 -2.71 11.18
N VAL A 146 24.12 -1.47 11.65
CA VAL A 146 24.75 -0.30 11.04
C VAL A 146 25.41 0.57 12.10
N LYS A 147 26.53 1.20 11.73
CA LYS A 147 27.15 2.21 12.58
C LYS A 147 26.51 3.58 12.29
N PRO A 148 25.94 4.26 13.29
CA PRO A 148 25.38 5.58 13.08
C PRO A 148 26.49 6.61 12.77
N PRO A 149 26.12 7.78 12.23
CA PRO A 149 27.03 8.89 12.01
C PRO A 149 27.89 9.23 13.25
N PRO A 150 29.16 9.64 13.09
CA PRO A 150 30.10 9.80 14.21
C PRO A 150 29.65 10.78 15.29
N ASP A 151 28.85 11.77 14.92
CA ASP A 151 28.27 12.81 15.77
C ASP A 151 27.17 12.30 16.71
N GLN A 152 26.64 11.09 16.47
CA GLN A 152 25.57 10.52 17.28
C GLN A 152 26.05 9.66 18.45
N GLY A 153 27.36 9.41 18.59
CA GLY A 153 27.99 8.80 19.77
C GLY A 153 27.55 7.38 20.14
N ALA A 154 26.69 6.75 19.33
CA ALA A 154 26.15 5.42 19.58
C ALA A 154 27.02 4.31 18.97
N SER A 155 26.98 3.14 19.63
CA SER A 155 27.51 1.88 19.08
C SER A 155 26.64 1.40 17.90
N LEU A 156 27.01 0.27 17.29
CA LEU A 156 26.20 -0.44 16.29
C LEU A 156 24.72 -0.48 16.70
N VAL A 157 23.84 -0.09 15.78
CA VAL A 157 22.38 -0.15 15.94
C VAL A 157 21.81 -1.18 14.97
N ALA A 158 20.79 -1.91 15.43
CA ALA A 158 20.03 -2.81 14.57
C ALA A 158 18.99 -2.00 13.79
N VAL A 159 18.94 -2.22 12.48
CA VAL A 159 17.95 -1.65 11.57
C VAL A 159 17.07 -2.78 11.08
N HIS A 160 15.76 -2.61 11.26
CA HIS A 160 14.74 -3.43 10.61
C HIS A 160 14.41 -2.81 9.26
N ALA A 161 14.28 -3.64 8.24
CA ALA A 161 13.95 -3.18 6.90
C ALA A 161 13.13 -4.20 6.13
N VAL A 162 12.36 -3.70 5.15
CA VAL A 162 11.50 -4.48 4.28
C VAL A 162 11.75 -4.11 2.84
N ASP A 163 12.15 -5.08 2.02
CA ASP A 163 12.31 -4.93 0.58
C ASP A 163 11.11 -5.56 -0.16
N LEU A 164 10.44 -4.79 -1.00
CA LEU A 164 9.41 -5.23 -1.93
C LEU A 164 9.91 -5.03 -3.36
N ALA A 165 10.17 -6.12 -4.08
CA ALA A 165 10.66 -6.10 -5.46
C ALA A 165 9.60 -6.64 -6.43
N PHE A 166 9.35 -5.95 -7.55
CA PHE A 166 8.37 -6.36 -8.56
C PHE A 166 8.68 -5.77 -9.94
N PRO A 167 8.28 -6.44 -11.04
CA PRO A 167 8.42 -5.88 -12.38
C PRO A 167 7.37 -4.80 -12.63
N ALA A 168 7.78 -3.67 -13.21
CA ALA A 168 6.89 -2.60 -13.65
C ALA A 168 7.35 -2.00 -14.98
N ARG A 169 6.44 -1.32 -15.67
CA ARG A 169 6.79 -0.52 -16.82
C ARG A 169 7.20 0.86 -16.35
N TYR A 170 8.33 1.34 -16.85
CA TYR A 170 8.84 2.67 -16.60
C TYR A 170 9.37 3.22 -17.91
N GLU A 171 8.85 4.39 -18.32
CA GLU A 171 9.18 5.03 -19.60
C GLU A 171 9.04 4.10 -20.83
N GLY A 172 8.09 3.15 -20.77
CA GLY A 172 7.81 2.21 -21.86
C GLY A 172 8.67 0.94 -21.86
N GLU A 173 9.61 0.80 -20.92
CA GLU A 173 10.46 -0.39 -20.76
C GLU A 173 10.09 -1.17 -19.50
N GLU A 174 10.28 -2.49 -19.51
CA GLU A 174 10.13 -3.32 -18.31
C GLU A 174 11.36 -3.16 -17.40
N LYS A 175 11.12 -2.80 -16.15
CA LYS A 175 12.13 -2.54 -15.11
C LYS A 175 11.77 -3.30 -13.84
N LEU A 176 12.78 -3.58 -13.02
CA LEU A 176 12.58 -4.05 -11.66
C LEU A 176 12.43 -2.82 -10.76
N VAL A 177 11.30 -2.70 -10.09
CA VAL A 177 11.09 -1.68 -9.06
C VAL A 177 11.30 -2.34 -7.71
N VAL A 178 12.11 -1.69 -6.87
CA VAL A 178 12.33 -2.11 -5.49
C VAL A 178 11.97 -0.97 -4.56
N VAL A 179 11.09 -1.27 -3.60
CA VAL A 179 10.74 -0.39 -2.49
C VAL A 179 11.38 -0.94 -1.22
N THR A 180 12.24 -0.16 -0.57
CA THR A 180 12.83 -0.49 0.73
C THR A 180 12.23 0.43 1.79
N LEU A 181 11.65 -0.16 2.84
CA LEU A 181 11.14 0.50 4.05
C LEU A 181 12.06 0.23 5.25
#